data_AF-A0A497QCB0-F1
#
_entry.id   AF-A0A497QCB0-F1
#
_cell.length_a   1.000
_cell.length_b   1.000
_cell.length_c   1.000
_cell.angle_alpha   90.00
_cell.angle_beta   90.00
_cell.angle_gamma   90.00
#
_symmetry.space_group_name_H-M   'P 1'
#
loop_
_entity.id
_entity.type
_entity.pdbx_description
1 polymer ?
#
loop_
_entity_poly.entity_id
_entity_poly.type
_entity_poly.pdbx_seq_one_letter_code
_entity_poly.pdbx_strand_id
1 'polypeptide(L)'
;MQADLSQAEFRCLGHYCLHGSTYVLTRRGNGRYTISKIVNQKLPIQVKSYDFESDTIEYQKVQGWFKGGIKDWTPRGRKYSTCNWLKIYHKHHEFPLTCTPNHMIFTFNRGWVKAGDLRVGDLLAIDIPEATYEQQQLILGTLLGDGNFSGVSNMWFYSKNKEYFEFKKLALGKLVTSFRLDKRGIWRGYIIAHPVIRQLKKEMVINGVKYPTIPALQRLDALGLAIWYCDDGSYDHYRGYNCYIANARITLNETNFINRKFGLHFRYYKNKGIWLTNKSDVYQFMELISKYVPPCMQYKLDPKFRGRFVNPFTYQGKSISPSPVTRIQHVNKKSVMFDIEVCKNHNFFANRVLVSNSRDPNLIKLINEKKDIHRMLASLAYGKEESEISDNERTIAKTITFGIMYGRGAKSIAEQFGISIEEAQKIRNLFFETFPEATKWMQKAKEFAKKYGFVKTLTGRKIPLPKVYSKDEEEVAYSLRCSVNYPIQSTVADMTNLAGALIYHEFKKQKLDAYLLLNIHDALVIECHEFIVDKVKELVIDIMKNRIKEILKLRVDLDVDVKIGKTLDLE
;
A
#
# COMPACT_ATOMS: atom_id res chain seq x y z
N MET A 1 11.17 35.38 8.54
CA MET A 1 10.52 34.60 7.46
C MET A 1 9.06 34.40 7.79
N GLN A 2 8.16 34.16 6.84
CA GLN A 2 6.75 33.81 7.14
C GLN A 2 6.36 32.58 6.32
N ALA A 3 5.55 31.68 6.89
CA ALA A 3 5.18 30.41 6.29
C ALA A 3 3.66 30.28 6.22
N ASP A 4 3.08 30.39 5.02
CA ASP A 4 1.63 30.23 4.81
C ASP A 4 1.21 28.77 4.99
N LEU A 5 1.02 28.39 6.24
CA LEU A 5 0.74 27.02 6.66
C LEU A 5 -0.75 26.64 6.57
N SER A 6 -1.60 27.54 6.07
CA SER A 6 -2.98 27.20 5.63
C SER A 6 -2.98 26.07 4.59
N GLN A 7 -1.88 25.92 3.86
CA GLN A 7 -1.70 24.97 2.76
C GLN A 7 -1.26 23.57 3.21
N ALA A 8 -0.77 23.39 4.45
CA ALA A 8 -0.14 22.15 4.91
C ALA A 8 -1.11 20.98 5.19
N GLU A 9 -2.41 21.24 5.35
CA GLU A 9 -3.37 20.26 5.87
C GLU A 9 -4.27 19.60 4.82
N PHE A 10 -4.33 20.13 3.60
CA PHE A 10 -5.30 19.69 2.60
C PHE A 10 -4.70 18.76 1.54
N ARG A 11 -5.41 17.66 1.29
CA ARG A 11 -4.89 16.41 0.69
C ARG A 11 -6.08 15.83 -0.11
N CYS A 12 -6.01 15.45 -1.39
CA CYS A 12 -4.90 15.19 -2.32
C CYS A 12 -5.38 15.37 -3.79
N LEU A 13 -5.25 16.54 -4.45
CA LEU A 13 -5.75 16.67 -5.83
C LEU A 13 -4.79 16.08 -6.87
N GLY A 14 -4.99 14.80 -7.10
CA GLY A 14 -5.11 14.31 -8.46
C GLY A 14 -6.33 13.42 -8.48
N HIS A 15 -7.14 13.46 -9.54
CA HIS A 15 -8.15 12.42 -9.74
C HIS A 15 -7.46 11.08 -9.95
N TYR A 16 -7.25 10.34 -8.87
CA TYR A 16 -6.72 8.98 -8.87
C TYR A 16 -7.80 8.03 -9.37
N CYS A 17 -8.20 8.17 -10.63
CA CYS A 17 -9.28 7.40 -11.21
C CYS A 17 -8.78 6.12 -11.89
N LEU A 18 -9.54 5.05 -11.66
CA LEU A 18 -9.40 3.75 -12.30
C LEU A 18 -10.35 3.64 -13.49
N HIS A 19 -9.95 2.87 -14.49
CA HIS A 19 -10.83 2.53 -15.60
C HIS A 19 -11.96 1.63 -15.11
N GLY A 20 -13.19 1.82 -15.62
CA GLY A 20 -14.38 1.12 -15.11
C GLY A 20 -14.33 -0.42 -15.15
N SER A 21 -13.46 -1.01 -15.97
CA SER A 21 -13.23 -2.46 -16.03
C SER A 21 -12.26 -3.01 -14.98
N THR A 22 -11.67 -2.15 -14.15
CA THR A 22 -10.71 -2.54 -13.10
C THR A 22 -11.43 -3.34 -12.02
N TYR A 23 -10.93 -4.53 -11.69
CA TYR A 23 -11.49 -5.34 -10.62
C TYR A 23 -10.94 -4.91 -9.27
N VAL A 24 -11.84 -4.70 -8.31
CA VAL A 24 -11.51 -4.54 -6.90
C VAL A 24 -11.86 -5.84 -6.18
N LEU A 25 -10.97 -6.29 -5.30
CA LEU A 25 -11.13 -7.53 -4.55
C LEU A 25 -12.02 -7.31 -3.31
N THR A 26 -12.96 -8.22 -3.06
CA THR A 26 -14.05 -8.01 -2.09
C THR A 26 -14.28 -9.20 -1.16
N ARG A 27 -14.85 -8.97 0.02
CA ARG A 27 -15.10 -10.04 1.03
C ARG A 27 -16.25 -10.98 0.66
N ARG A 28 -17.25 -10.51 -0.09
CA ARG A 28 -18.44 -11.28 -0.54
C ARG A 28 -18.51 -11.29 -2.08
N GLY A 29 -19.08 -12.36 -2.65
CA GLY A 29 -19.46 -12.51 -4.07
C GLY A 29 -18.28 -12.65 -5.05
N ASN A 30 -18.04 -13.85 -5.59
CA ASN A 30 -16.99 -14.19 -6.59
C ASN A 30 -15.56 -13.65 -6.33
N GLY A 31 -15.28 -13.14 -5.13
CA GLY A 31 -14.01 -12.52 -4.70
C GLY A 31 -13.69 -11.16 -5.34
N ARG A 32 -14.48 -10.66 -6.31
CA ARG A 32 -14.19 -9.41 -7.04
C ARG A 32 -15.41 -8.82 -7.74
N TYR A 33 -15.45 -7.49 -7.81
CA TYR A 33 -16.37 -6.71 -8.65
C TYR A 33 -15.60 -5.69 -9.49
N THR A 34 -16.12 -5.28 -10.64
CA THR A 34 -15.55 -4.13 -11.37
C THR A 34 -15.87 -2.83 -10.63
N ILE A 35 -14.93 -1.88 -10.60
CA ILE A 35 -15.12 -0.60 -9.90
C ILE A 35 -16.33 0.18 -10.47
N SER A 36 -16.58 0.08 -11.77
CA SER A 36 -17.80 0.63 -12.37
C SER A 36 -19.08 0.06 -11.77
N LYS A 37 -19.12 -1.25 -11.47
CA LYS A 37 -20.29 -1.87 -10.82
C LYS A 37 -20.42 -1.42 -9.36
N ILE A 38 -19.30 -1.39 -8.63
CA ILE A 38 -19.27 -0.90 -7.23
C ILE A 38 -19.81 0.53 -7.14
N VAL A 39 -19.33 1.42 -8.01
CA VAL A 39 -19.72 2.84 -8.03
C VAL A 39 -21.14 3.06 -8.55
N ASN A 40 -21.51 2.52 -9.72
CA ASN A 40 -22.82 2.76 -10.31
C ASN A 40 -23.97 2.22 -9.44
N GLN A 41 -23.73 1.15 -8.67
CA GLN A 41 -24.73 0.52 -7.80
C GLN A 41 -24.55 0.88 -6.32
N LYS A 42 -23.61 1.80 -5.99
CA LYS A 42 -23.23 2.19 -4.61
C LYS A 42 -23.14 1.00 -3.64
N LEU A 43 -22.45 -0.07 -4.05
CA LEU A 43 -22.49 -1.35 -3.33
C LEU A 43 -21.89 -1.22 -1.91
N PRO A 44 -22.63 -1.56 -0.84
CA PRO A 44 -22.17 -1.45 0.55
C PRO A 44 -21.29 -2.66 0.92
N ILE A 45 -20.11 -2.74 0.32
CA ILE A 45 -19.19 -3.87 0.40
C ILE A 45 -17.91 -3.54 1.15
N GLN A 46 -17.19 -4.58 1.57
CA GLN A 46 -15.82 -4.46 2.05
C GLN A 46 -14.83 -4.87 0.96
N VAL A 47 -13.83 -4.04 0.74
CA VAL A 47 -12.73 -4.26 -0.21
C VAL A 47 -11.46 -4.70 0.51
N LYS A 48 -10.63 -5.48 -0.17
CA LYS A 48 -9.33 -5.94 0.32
C LYS A 48 -8.39 -4.73 0.40
N SER A 49 -7.85 -4.46 1.59
CA SER A 49 -6.99 -3.32 1.94
C SER A 49 -5.74 -3.84 2.69
N TYR A 50 -4.74 -2.99 2.89
CA TYR A 50 -3.51 -3.33 3.60
C TYR A 50 -3.22 -2.35 4.73
N ASP A 51 -2.88 -2.89 5.89
CA ASP A 51 -2.49 -2.14 7.08
C ASP A 51 -0.97 -2.22 7.26
N PHE A 52 -0.33 -1.06 7.10
CA PHE A 52 1.13 -0.91 7.19
C PHE A 52 1.65 -1.02 8.63
N GLU A 53 0.81 -0.80 9.65
CA GLU A 53 1.21 -0.90 11.06
C GLU A 53 1.27 -2.36 11.53
N SER A 54 0.40 -3.22 10.97
CA SER A 54 0.31 -4.65 11.36
C SER A 54 0.89 -5.64 10.34
N ASP A 55 1.32 -5.21 9.15
CA ASP A 55 1.67 -6.08 7.99
C ASP A 55 0.56 -7.11 7.68
N THR A 56 -0.68 -6.69 7.83
CA THR A 56 -1.84 -7.54 7.55
C THR A 56 -2.71 -6.98 6.44
N ILE A 57 -3.32 -7.90 5.69
CA ILE A 57 -4.42 -7.58 4.80
C ILE A 57 -5.71 -7.66 5.58
N GLU A 58 -6.51 -6.60 5.48
CA GLU A 58 -7.82 -6.50 6.13
C GLU A 58 -8.91 -6.09 5.12
N TYR A 59 -10.17 -6.11 5.55
CA TYR A 59 -11.32 -5.84 4.69
C TYR A 59 -12.04 -4.57 5.15
N GLN A 60 -11.82 -3.47 4.45
CA GLN A 60 -12.36 -2.15 4.80
C GLN A 60 -13.65 -1.83 4.06
N LYS A 61 -14.59 -1.17 4.73
CA LYS A 61 -15.85 -0.74 4.12
C LYS A 61 -15.59 0.34 3.06
N VAL A 62 -16.37 0.31 1.98
CA VAL A 62 -16.49 1.43 1.05
C VAL A 62 -17.49 2.44 1.65
N GLN A 63 -17.10 3.71 1.70
CA GLN A 63 -17.91 4.82 2.23
C GLN A 63 -18.23 5.93 1.20
N GLY A 64 -17.61 5.87 0.03
CA GLY A 64 -17.80 6.85 -1.05
C GLY A 64 -17.66 6.20 -2.43
N TRP A 65 -18.37 6.74 -3.42
CA TRP A 65 -18.45 6.21 -4.78
C TRP A 65 -18.44 7.35 -5.78
N PHE A 66 -17.38 7.46 -6.58
CA PHE A 66 -17.14 8.60 -7.47
C PHE A 66 -17.16 8.19 -8.94
N LYS A 67 -17.94 8.93 -9.74
CA LYS A 67 -18.11 8.70 -11.18
C LYS A 67 -17.93 10.02 -11.93
N GLY A 68 -17.01 10.03 -12.89
CA GLY A 68 -16.89 11.09 -13.90
C GLY A 68 -15.62 11.95 -13.83
N GLY A 69 -14.98 12.08 -12.67
CA GLY A 69 -13.86 13.02 -12.45
C GLY A 69 -14.23 14.49 -12.69
N ILE A 70 -13.26 15.41 -12.58
CA ILE A 70 -13.37 16.77 -13.11
C ILE A 70 -13.56 16.68 -14.63
N LYS A 71 -14.47 17.52 -15.14
CA LYS A 71 -14.76 17.66 -16.56
C LYS A 71 -14.01 18.87 -17.09
N ASP A 72 -12.96 18.64 -17.87
CA ASP A 72 -12.32 19.72 -18.62
C ASP A 72 -13.27 20.25 -19.72
N TRP A 73 -13.28 21.56 -19.91
CA TRP A 73 -13.96 22.21 -21.02
C TRP A 73 -13.12 22.06 -22.30
N THR A 74 -13.79 21.88 -23.45
CA THR A 74 -13.13 21.94 -24.76
C THR A 74 -13.53 23.25 -25.47
N PRO A 75 -12.67 23.83 -26.35
CA PRO A 75 -12.97 25.07 -27.08
C PRO A 75 -14.20 25.03 -28.01
N ARG A 76 -14.86 23.87 -28.14
CA ARG A 76 -16.07 23.66 -28.96
C ARG A 76 -17.30 23.28 -28.11
N GLY A 77 -17.30 23.57 -26.81
CA GLY A 77 -18.45 23.41 -25.91
C GLY A 77 -18.93 21.98 -25.65
N ARG A 78 -18.21 20.94 -26.13
CA ARG A 78 -18.62 19.54 -25.99
C ARG A 78 -18.01 18.92 -24.72
N LYS A 79 -18.87 18.46 -23.81
CA LYS A 79 -18.51 17.77 -22.55
C LYS A 79 -18.09 16.31 -22.79
N TYR A 80 -16.79 16.04 -22.96
CA TYR A 80 -16.24 14.67 -22.99
C TYR A 80 -14.86 14.58 -22.34
N SER A 81 -14.67 13.58 -21.48
CA SER A 81 -13.38 13.24 -20.88
C SER A 81 -12.54 12.34 -21.82
N THR A 82 -11.69 12.94 -22.65
CA THR A 82 -10.57 12.24 -23.30
C THR A 82 -9.49 11.96 -22.27
N CYS A 83 -9.60 10.85 -21.56
CA CYS A 83 -8.62 10.46 -20.55
C CYS A 83 -7.38 9.84 -21.20
N ASN A 84 -6.20 10.36 -20.86
CA ASN A 84 -4.93 9.67 -21.04
C ASN A 84 -4.84 8.57 -19.98
N TRP A 85 -4.94 7.30 -20.38
CA TRP A 85 -4.85 6.16 -19.48
C TRP A 85 -3.46 5.53 -19.52
N LEU A 86 -2.96 5.08 -18.37
CA LEU A 86 -1.84 4.17 -18.27
C LEU A 86 -2.34 2.75 -18.02
N LYS A 87 -1.91 1.81 -18.87
CA LYS A 87 -1.96 0.38 -18.62
C LYS A 87 -0.63 -0.09 -18.06
N ILE A 88 -0.61 -0.45 -16.79
CA ILE A 88 0.58 -0.93 -16.08
C ILE A 88 0.51 -2.45 -16.00
N TYR A 89 1.44 -3.12 -16.67
CA TYR A 89 1.62 -4.56 -16.65
C TYR A 89 2.74 -4.92 -15.66
N HIS A 90 2.57 -6.01 -14.92
CA HIS A 90 3.57 -6.51 -13.97
C HIS A 90 3.73 -8.03 -14.09
N LYS A 91 4.88 -8.56 -13.66
CA LYS A 91 5.28 -9.97 -13.88
C LYS A 91 4.26 -11.01 -13.40
N HIS A 92 3.47 -10.67 -12.39
CA HIS A 92 2.67 -11.60 -11.57
C HIS A 92 1.16 -11.58 -11.86
N HIS A 93 0.68 -10.79 -12.82
CA HIS A 93 -0.73 -10.80 -13.26
C HIS A 93 -0.84 -10.50 -14.77
N GLU A 94 -1.87 -11.03 -15.42
CA GLU A 94 -2.02 -10.94 -16.89
C GLU A 94 -2.77 -9.68 -17.32
N PHE A 95 -3.70 -9.21 -16.48
CA PHE A 95 -4.49 -8.01 -16.75
C PHE A 95 -3.80 -6.77 -16.14
N PRO A 96 -3.58 -5.69 -16.90
CA PRO A 96 -2.93 -4.50 -16.40
C PRO A 96 -3.82 -3.73 -15.42
N LEU A 97 -3.23 -3.04 -14.46
CA LEU A 97 -3.92 -1.93 -13.80
C LEU A 97 -4.11 -0.83 -14.84
N THR A 98 -5.35 -0.35 -15.03
CA THR A 98 -5.64 0.75 -15.97
C THR A 98 -6.12 1.97 -15.18
N CYS A 99 -5.30 3.00 -15.14
CA CYS A 99 -5.47 4.16 -14.26
C CYS A 99 -5.00 5.45 -14.94
N THR A 100 -5.29 6.58 -14.30
CA THR A 100 -4.84 7.92 -14.71
C THR A 100 -3.37 8.15 -14.29
N PRO A 101 -2.57 8.97 -15.01
CA PRO A 101 -1.13 9.16 -14.72
C PRO A 101 -0.80 9.66 -13.30
N ASN A 102 -1.72 10.36 -12.65
CA ASN A 102 -1.57 10.83 -11.28
C ASN A 102 -1.88 9.74 -10.23
N HIS A 103 -2.56 8.65 -10.58
CA HIS A 103 -3.03 7.61 -9.65
C HIS A 103 -1.91 7.06 -8.77
N MET A 104 -2.07 7.13 -7.45
CA MET A 104 -1.01 6.71 -6.50
C MET A 104 -0.98 5.19 -6.33
N ILE A 105 0.19 4.62 -6.57
CA ILE A 105 0.47 3.18 -6.52
C ILE A 105 1.60 2.94 -5.53
N PHE A 106 1.48 1.92 -4.67
CA PHE A 106 2.54 1.59 -3.71
C PHE A 106 3.57 0.65 -4.32
N THR A 107 4.84 0.98 -4.11
CA THR A 107 6.01 0.22 -4.53
C THR A 107 6.93 -0.05 -3.32
N PHE A 108 7.53 -1.23 -3.27
CA PHE A 108 8.49 -1.58 -2.20
C PHE A 108 9.77 -0.75 -2.25
N ASN A 109 10.21 -0.33 -3.45
CA ASN A 109 11.47 0.37 -3.66
C ASN A 109 11.38 1.91 -3.57
N ARG A 110 10.19 2.50 -3.75
CA ARG A 110 9.99 3.97 -3.80
C ARG A 110 8.79 4.46 -2.98
N GLY A 111 8.08 3.58 -2.26
CA GLY A 111 6.86 3.92 -1.54
C GLY A 111 5.71 4.28 -2.49
N TRP A 112 4.92 5.30 -2.13
CA TRP A 112 3.81 5.78 -2.95
C TRP A 112 4.31 6.63 -4.14
N VAL A 113 4.10 6.14 -5.35
CA VAL A 113 4.52 6.79 -6.62
C VAL A 113 3.29 7.06 -7.50
N LYS A 114 3.26 8.16 -8.26
CA LYS A 114 2.21 8.39 -9.26
C LYS A 114 2.38 7.41 -10.42
N ALA A 115 1.29 6.93 -11.00
CA ALA A 115 1.30 5.96 -12.09
C ALA A 115 2.17 6.36 -13.30
N GLY A 116 2.28 7.66 -13.61
CA GLY A 116 3.12 8.20 -14.68
C GLY A 116 4.61 8.32 -14.33
N ASP A 117 4.95 8.30 -13.04
CA ASP A 117 6.34 8.35 -12.55
C ASP A 117 6.92 6.93 -12.30
N LEU A 118 6.12 5.88 -12.54
CA LEU A 118 6.55 4.48 -12.49
C LEU A 118 7.50 4.13 -13.63
N ARG A 119 8.46 3.26 -13.33
CA ARG A 119 9.47 2.77 -14.28
C ARG A 119 9.33 1.26 -14.45
N VAL A 120 9.73 0.73 -15.60
CA VAL A 120 9.90 -0.72 -15.77
C VAL A 120 10.92 -1.20 -14.74
N GLY A 121 10.60 -2.26 -14.01
CA GLY A 121 11.37 -2.75 -12.86
C GLY A 121 10.85 -2.30 -11.48
N ASP A 122 10.05 -1.22 -11.36
CA ASP A 122 9.51 -0.79 -10.06
C ASP A 122 8.69 -1.92 -9.41
N LEU A 123 8.87 -2.11 -8.10
CA LEU A 123 8.36 -3.29 -7.38
C LEU A 123 6.99 -3.01 -6.78
N LEU A 124 5.93 -3.15 -7.57
CA LEU A 124 4.54 -2.97 -7.13
C LEU A 124 4.22 -3.91 -5.95
N ALA A 125 3.54 -3.40 -4.93
CA ALA A 125 2.94 -4.27 -3.91
C ALA A 125 1.68 -4.93 -4.46
N ILE A 126 1.61 -6.26 -4.35
CA ILE A 126 0.47 -7.04 -4.82
C ILE A 126 -0.13 -7.94 -3.75
N ASP A 127 -1.43 -8.22 -3.86
CA ASP A 127 -2.26 -8.95 -2.88
C ASP A 127 -1.97 -10.46 -2.75
N ILE A 128 -0.92 -10.94 -3.43
CA ILE A 128 -0.46 -12.32 -3.43
C ILE A 128 0.55 -12.47 -2.27
N PRO A 129 0.33 -13.39 -1.31
CA PRO A 129 1.29 -13.65 -0.24
C PRO A 129 2.64 -14.10 -0.78
N GLU A 130 3.72 -13.68 -0.13
CA GLU A 130 5.05 -14.20 -0.41
C GLU A 130 5.14 -15.66 0.06
N ALA A 131 5.68 -16.53 -0.79
CA ALA A 131 5.91 -17.94 -0.44
C ALA A 131 7.31 -18.08 0.15
N THR A 132 7.43 -18.57 1.38
CA THR A 132 8.74 -18.83 2.01
C THR A 132 9.52 -19.86 1.19
N TYR A 133 10.84 -19.94 1.39
CA TYR A 133 11.69 -20.89 0.66
C TYR A 133 11.19 -22.34 0.85
N GLU A 134 10.78 -22.71 2.06
CA GLU A 134 10.24 -24.02 2.40
C GLU A 134 8.91 -24.27 1.70
N GLN A 135 8.02 -23.26 1.64
CA GLN A 135 6.78 -23.35 0.88
C GLN A 135 7.03 -23.52 -0.63
N GLN A 136 8.09 -22.93 -1.18
CA GLN A 136 8.50 -23.14 -2.57
C GLN A 136 8.99 -24.58 -2.80
N GLN A 137 9.73 -25.15 -1.84
CA GLN A 137 10.15 -26.57 -1.89
C GLN A 137 8.96 -27.53 -1.75
N LEU A 138 8.00 -27.22 -0.88
CA LEU A 138 6.74 -27.97 -0.75
C LEU A 138 5.92 -27.93 -2.05
N ILE A 139 5.81 -26.76 -2.70
CA ILE A 139 5.19 -26.58 -4.01
C ILE A 139 5.91 -27.44 -5.07
N LEU A 140 7.24 -27.37 -5.13
CA LEU A 140 8.05 -28.10 -6.11
C LEU A 140 7.98 -29.61 -5.91
N GLY A 141 8.19 -30.11 -4.69
CA GLY A 141 8.07 -31.53 -4.36
C GLY A 141 6.68 -32.08 -4.67
N THR A 142 5.63 -31.32 -4.33
CA THR A 142 4.26 -31.68 -4.67
C THR A 142 4.03 -31.67 -6.18
N LEU A 143 4.60 -30.72 -6.93
CA LEU A 143 4.52 -30.71 -8.41
C LEU A 143 5.34 -31.81 -9.07
N LEU A 144 6.38 -32.34 -8.44
CA LEU A 144 7.10 -33.52 -8.92
C LEU A 144 6.29 -34.80 -8.65
N GLY A 145 5.53 -34.81 -7.56
CA GLY A 145 4.55 -35.84 -7.18
C GLY A 145 3.11 -35.57 -7.65
N ASP A 146 2.16 -35.64 -6.70
CA ASP A 146 0.70 -35.68 -6.93
C ASP A 146 0.08 -34.39 -7.49
N GLY A 147 0.76 -33.26 -7.29
CA GLY A 147 0.30 -31.93 -7.68
C GLY A 147 0.30 -31.71 -9.18
N ASN A 148 -0.65 -30.91 -9.67
CA ASN A 148 -0.75 -30.57 -11.08
C ASN A 148 -1.09 -29.10 -11.31
N PHE A 149 -0.54 -28.53 -12.39
CA PHE A 149 -0.84 -27.17 -12.81
C PHE A 149 -2.30 -27.01 -13.25
N SER A 150 -2.85 -25.82 -13.05
CA SER A 150 -4.14 -25.38 -13.57
C SER A 150 -4.05 -23.90 -14.01
N GLY A 151 -4.78 -23.53 -15.07
CA GLY A 151 -4.62 -22.20 -15.68
C GLY A 151 -3.16 -21.90 -16.07
N VAL A 152 -2.74 -20.63 -15.97
CA VAL A 152 -1.37 -20.20 -16.31
C VAL A 152 -0.42 -20.20 -15.11
N SER A 153 -0.93 -19.99 -13.89
CA SER A 153 -0.11 -19.75 -12.69
C SER A 153 -0.67 -20.41 -11.43
N ASN A 154 -1.65 -21.31 -11.55
CA ASN A 154 -2.28 -21.98 -10.43
C ASN A 154 -1.86 -23.45 -10.41
N MET A 155 -2.06 -24.09 -9.26
CA MET A 155 -1.96 -25.54 -9.15
C MET A 155 -3.01 -26.06 -8.17
N TRP A 156 -3.21 -27.36 -8.23
CA TRP A 156 -3.93 -28.12 -7.22
C TRP A 156 -3.08 -29.32 -6.79
N PHE A 157 -3.28 -29.74 -5.55
CA PHE A 157 -2.66 -30.93 -4.97
C PHE A 157 -3.76 -31.79 -4.34
N TYR A 158 -3.46 -33.06 -4.06
CA TYR A 158 -4.43 -33.94 -3.44
C TYR A 158 -3.78 -34.93 -2.48
N SER A 159 -4.58 -35.58 -1.63
CA SER A 159 -4.12 -36.73 -0.86
C SER A 159 -5.31 -37.60 -0.44
N LYS A 160 -5.07 -38.92 -0.35
CA LYS A 160 -5.99 -39.87 0.30
C LYS A 160 -5.80 -39.86 1.83
N ASN A 161 -4.57 -39.64 2.30
CA ASN A 161 -4.29 -39.47 3.72
C ASN A 161 -4.70 -38.06 4.16
N LYS A 162 -5.71 -37.98 5.04
CA LYS A 162 -6.27 -36.72 5.57
C LYS A 162 -5.25 -35.93 6.38
N GLU A 163 -4.45 -36.59 7.22
CA GLU A 163 -3.43 -35.92 8.05
C GLU A 163 -2.33 -35.32 7.19
N TYR A 164 -1.90 -36.04 6.15
CA TYR A 164 -0.92 -35.52 5.19
C TYR A 164 -1.49 -34.37 4.33
N PHE A 165 -2.79 -34.42 4.01
CA PHE A 165 -3.47 -33.29 3.36
C PHE A 165 -3.47 -32.04 4.24
N GLU A 166 -3.88 -32.18 5.50
CA GLU A 166 -3.91 -31.08 6.46
C GLU A 166 -2.50 -30.56 6.75
N PHE A 167 -1.47 -31.42 6.80
CA PHE A 167 -0.06 -31.01 6.85
C PHE A 167 0.32 -30.11 5.66
N LYS A 168 0.13 -30.57 4.40
CA LYS A 168 0.42 -29.75 3.21
C LYS A 168 -0.35 -28.42 3.25
N LYS A 169 -1.63 -28.45 3.63
CA LYS A 169 -2.53 -27.29 3.70
C LYS A 169 -2.08 -26.27 4.76
N LEU A 170 -1.71 -26.71 5.96
CA LEU A 170 -1.22 -25.84 7.03
C LEU A 170 0.13 -25.22 6.64
N ALA A 171 1.06 -26.04 6.12
CA ALA A 171 2.37 -25.57 5.67
C ALA A 171 2.30 -24.52 4.55
N LEU A 172 1.39 -24.69 3.58
CA LEU A 172 1.11 -23.70 2.52
C LEU A 172 0.33 -22.47 3.02
N GLY A 173 -0.38 -22.57 4.15
CA GLY A 173 -1.03 -21.45 4.83
C GLY A 173 -1.86 -20.54 3.91
N LYS A 174 -1.53 -19.24 3.89
CA LYS A 174 -2.20 -18.19 3.09
C LYS A 174 -2.20 -18.46 1.58
N LEU A 175 -1.38 -19.38 1.07
CA LEU A 175 -1.34 -19.74 -0.36
C LEU A 175 -2.53 -20.63 -0.77
N VAL A 176 -3.14 -21.38 0.16
CA VAL A 176 -4.30 -22.24 -0.14
C VAL A 176 -5.58 -21.38 -0.19
N THR A 177 -6.23 -21.35 -1.35
CA THR A 177 -7.45 -20.54 -1.57
C THR A 177 -8.74 -21.28 -1.25
N SER A 178 -8.77 -22.60 -1.46
CA SER A 178 -9.91 -23.45 -1.19
C SER A 178 -9.48 -24.92 -1.15
N PHE A 179 -10.32 -25.76 -0.55
CA PHE A 179 -10.16 -27.21 -0.54
C PHE A 179 -11.54 -27.88 -0.59
N ARG A 180 -11.56 -29.15 -0.98
CA ARG A 180 -12.77 -29.99 -0.96
C ARG A 180 -12.41 -31.47 -0.82
N LEU A 181 -13.30 -32.24 -0.22
CA LEU A 181 -13.31 -33.69 -0.32
C LEU A 181 -14.12 -34.09 -1.57
N ASP A 182 -13.59 -34.95 -2.43
CA ASP A 182 -14.34 -35.48 -3.58
C ASP A 182 -15.05 -36.80 -3.26
N LYS A 183 -15.96 -37.22 -4.15
CA LYS A 183 -16.80 -38.42 -3.97
C LYS A 183 -16.01 -39.74 -3.81
N ARG A 184 -14.70 -39.76 -4.07
CA ARG A 184 -13.82 -40.93 -3.91
C ARG A 184 -13.01 -40.89 -2.61
N GLY A 185 -13.34 -39.98 -1.69
CA GLY A 185 -12.62 -39.79 -0.44
C GLY A 185 -11.27 -39.07 -0.60
N ILE A 186 -11.01 -38.43 -1.75
CA ILE A 186 -9.75 -37.74 -2.01
C ILE A 186 -9.89 -36.26 -1.64
N TRP A 187 -9.04 -35.78 -0.73
CA TRP A 187 -8.92 -34.36 -0.41
C TRP A 187 -8.17 -33.64 -1.53
N ARG A 188 -8.69 -32.51 -2.00
CA ARG A 188 -8.04 -31.65 -3.01
C ARG A 188 -7.91 -30.23 -2.50
N GLY A 189 -6.72 -29.65 -2.64
CA GLY A 189 -6.41 -28.27 -2.28
C GLY A 189 -6.05 -27.45 -3.52
N TYR A 190 -6.44 -26.18 -3.54
CA TYR A 190 -6.21 -25.25 -4.64
C TYR A 190 -5.34 -24.08 -4.19
N ILE A 191 -4.19 -23.89 -4.84
CA ILE A 191 -3.27 -22.79 -4.51
C ILE A 191 -3.62 -21.55 -5.34
N ILE A 192 -3.43 -20.37 -4.74
CA ILE A 192 -3.55 -19.08 -5.43
C ILE A 192 -2.70 -19.06 -6.70
N ALA A 193 -3.14 -18.28 -7.69
CA ALA A 193 -2.29 -17.89 -8.81
C ALA A 193 -0.98 -17.28 -8.26
N HIS A 194 0.17 -17.95 -8.45
CA HIS A 194 1.43 -17.58 -7.81
C HIS A 194 2.59 -17.51 -8.81
N PRO A 195 3.52 -16.56 -8.68
CA PRO A 195 4.69 -16.43 -9.55
C PRO A 195 5.57 -17.68 -9.62
N VAL A 196 5.80 -18.35 -8.49
CA VAL A 196 6.63 -19.56 -8.40
C VAL A 196 5.98 -20.68 -9.22
N ILE A 197 4.67 -20.87 -9.11
CA ILE A 197 3.93 -21.85 -9.91
C ILE A 197 4.01 -21.49 -11.40
N ARG A 198 3.86 -20.23 -11.78
CA ARG A 198 4.01 -19.78 -13.18
C ARG A 198 5.41 -20.09 -13.73
N GLN A 199 6.44 -19.91 -12.91
CA GLN A 199 7.82 -20.21 -13.27
C GLN A 199 8.04 -21.72 -13.41
N LEU A 200 7.68 -22.51 -12.39
CA LEU A 200 7.77 -23.96 -12.44
C LEU A 200 6.96 -24.54 -13.61
N LYS A 201 5.83 -23.93 -13.99
CA LYS A 201 5.08 -24.35 -15.18
C LYS A 201 5.88 -24.16 -16.46
N LYS A 202 6.60 -23.05 -16.62
CA LYS A 202 7.50 -22.82 -17.77
C LYS A 202 8.69 -23.78 -17.78
N GLU A 203 9.22 -24.11 -16.61
CA GLU A 203 10.38 -25.00 -16.45
C GLU A 203 9.99 -26.48 -16.67
N MET A 204 8.82 -26.91 -16.19
CA MET A 204 8.38 -28.32 -16.13
C MET A 204 7.41 -28.77 -17.23
N VAL A 205 6.70 -27.87 -17.93
CA VAL A 205 5.68 -28.25 -18.92
C VAL A 205 6.19 -28.07 -20.34
N ILE A 206 6.41 -29.20 -21.02
CA ILE A 206 6.84 -29.27 -22.42
C ILE A 206 5.68 -29.88 -23.23
N ASN A 207 5.24 -29.20 -24.29
CA ASN A 207 4.12 -29.62 -25.16
C ASN A 207 2.86 -30.03 -24.38
N GLY A 208 2.54 -29.29 -23.31
CA GLY A 208 1.38 -29.54 -22.43
C GLY A 208 1.58 -30.64 -21.39
N VAL A 209 2.69 -31.38 -21.41
CA VAL A 209 2.98 -32.50 -20.50
C VAL A 209 3.97 -32.08 -19.40
N LYS A 210 3.68 -32.43 -18.15
CA LYS A 210 4.52 -32.19 -16.95
C LYS A 210 5.67 -33.21 -16.88
N TYR A 211 6.90 -32.72 -16.81
CA TYR A 211 8.16 -33.49 -16.64
C TYR A 211 8.99 -32.95 -15.45
N PRO A 212 9.80 -33.80 -14.79
CA PRO A 212 10.71 -33.39 -13.72
C PRO A 212 12.01 -32.79 -14.30
N THR A 213 11.93 -31.72 -15.09
CA THR A 213 13.06 -31.21 -15.89
C THR A 213 14.26 -30.74 -15.06
N ILE A 214 15.46 -30.77 -15.64
CA ILE A 214 16.70 -30.33 -14.96
C ILE A 214 16.61 -28.92 -14.36
N PRO A 215 16.05 -27.88 -15.02
CA PRO A 215 15.89 -26.55 -14.41
C PRO A 215 15.06 -26.56 -13.12
N ALA A 216 14.01 -27.39 -13.06
CA ALA A 216 13.21 -27.55 -11.84
C ALA A 216 13.97 -28.36 -10.77
N LEU A 217 14.66 -29.44 -11.15
CA LEU A 217 15.50 -30.23 -10.24
C LEU A 217 16.70 -29.46 -9.70
N GLN A 218 17.20 -28.45 -10.42
CA GLN A 218 18.23 -27.54 -9.95
C GLN A 218 17.75 -26.69 -8.75
N ARG A 219 16.43 -26.45 -8.62
CA ARG A 219 15.82 -25.79 -7.45
C ARG A 219 15.57 -26.74 -6.28
N LEU A 220 15.36 -28.02 -6.54
CA LEU A 220 14.96 -29.03 -5.54
C LEU A 220 15.98 -29.16 -4.40
N ASP A 221 15.55 -29.16 -3.15
CA ASP A 221 16.43 -29.47 -2.02
C ASP A 221 15.99 -30.75 -1.27
N ALA A 222 16.57 -31.01 -0.10
CA ALA A 222 16.25 -32.17 0.72
C ALA A 222 14.79 -32.16 1.22
N LEU A 223 14.19 -30.99 1.47
CA LEU A 223 12.78 -30.86 1.85
C LEU A 223 11.89 -31.16 0.65
N GLY A 224 12.15 -30.55 -0.50
CA GLY A 224 11.37 -30.81 -1.72
C GLY A 224 11.46 -32.28 -2.17
N LEU A 225 12.64 -32.90 -2.02
CA LEU A 225 12.86 -34.33 -2.28
C LEU A 225 12.12 -35.21 -1.27
N ALA A 226 12.09 -34.84 0.02
CA ALA A 226 11.30 -35.52 1.04
C ALA A 226 9.80 -35.48 0.73
N ILE A 227 9.27 -34.33 0.29
CA ILE A 227 7.86 -34.21 -0.12
C ILE A 227 7.56 -35.08 -1.35
N TRP A 228 8.43 -35.07 -2.37
CA TRP A 228 8.25 -35.93 -3.53
C TRP A 228 8.25 -37.43 -3.16
N TYR A 229 9.11 -37.83 -2.23
CA TYR A 229 9.11 -39.18 -1.64
C TYR A 229 7.84 -39.48 -0.81
N CYS A 230 7.36 -38.51 -0.03
CA CYS A 230 6.10 -38.64 0.70
C CYS A 230 4.91 -38.82 -0.25
N ASP A 231 4.92 -38.19 -1.43
CA ASP A 231 3.85 -38.36 -2.44
C ASP A 231 3.96 -39.73 -3.13
N ASP A 232 5.00 -39.92 -3.95
CA ASP A 232 5.11 -41.03 -4.91
C ASP A 232 6.09 -42.15 -4.48
N GLY A 233 6.73 -42.00 -3.32
CA GLY A 233 7.74 -42.96 -2.84
C GLY A 233 7.20 -44.09 -1.97
N SER A 234 8.00 -45.14 -1.79
CA SER A 234 7.73 -46.22 -0.84
C SER A 234 9.02 -46.87 -0.33
N TYR A 235 8.92 -47.54 0.82
CA TYR A 235 9.96 -48.37 1.41
C TYR A 235 9.42 -49.77 1.70
N ASP A 236 10.12 -50.78 1.21
CA ASP A 236 9.97 -52.18 1.63
C ASP A 236 11.29 -52.63 2.30
N HIS A 237 11.15 -53.37 3.40
CA HIS A 237 12.25 -53.99 4.14
C HIS A 237 12.14 -55.52 4.20
N TYR A 238 10.97 -56.08 3.87
CA TYR A 238 10.73 -57.52 3.91
C TYR A 238 11.34 -58.24 2.69
N ARG A 239 11.56 -57.53 1.58
CA ARG A 239 12.14 -58.07 0.33
C ARG A 239 13.52 -57.48 0.01
N GLY A 240 14.27 -57.14 1.06
CA GLY A 240 15.51 -56.35 0.97
C GLY A 240 15.23 -54.84 1.00
N TYR A 241 16.27 -54.05 1.28
CA TYR A 241 16.22 -52.59 1.42
C TYR A 241 15.88 -51.91 0.09
N ASN A 242 14.58 -51.83 -0.23
CA ASN A 242 14.07 -51.26 -1.47
C ASN A 242 13.34 -49.96 -1.17
N CYS A 243 13.93 -48.84 -1.58
CA CYS A 243 13.32 -47.51 -1.50
C CYS A 243 13.19 -46.95 -2.90
N TYR A 244 11.99 -46.52 -3.32
CA TYR A 244 11.79 -45.97 -4.67
C TYR A 244 10.94 -44.70 -4.64
N ILE A 245 11.03 -43.92 -5.72
CA ILE A 245 10.10 -42.83 -6.07
C ILE A 245 9.51 -43.16 -7.44
N ALA A 246 8.20 -43.38 -7.49
CA ALA A 246 7.50 -43.73 -8.72
C ALA A 246 7.26 -42.47 -9.57
N ASN A 247 8.03 -42.29 -10.64
CA ASN A 247 7.72 -41.27 -11.64
C ASN A 247 8.00 -41.81 -13.05
N ALA A 248 6.93 -42.07 -13.81
CA ALA A 248 7.04 -42.66 -15.15
C ALA A 248 7.69 -41.75 -16.21
N ARG A 249 7.96 -40.47 -15.88
CA ARG A 249 8.48 -39.45 -16.81
C ARG A 249 9.88 -38.92 -16.46
N ILE A 250 10.50 -39.43 -15.40
CA ILE A 250 11.94 -39.21 -15.18
C ILE A 250 12.74 -40.03 -16.20
N THR A 251 13.92 -39.54 -16.60
CA THR A 251 14.88 -40.28 -17.42
C THR A 251 16.17 -40.55 -16.64
N LEU A 252 17.08 -41.32 -17.25
CA LEU A 252 18.43 -41.53 -16.74
C LEU A 252 19.20 -40.21 -16.54
N ASN A 253 18.97 -39.19 -17.37
CA ASN A 253 19.69 -37.92 -17.28
C ASN A 253 19.32 -37.14 -16.01
N GLU A 254 18.02 -37.02 -15.72
CA GLU A 254 17.55 -36.41 -14.48
C GLU A 254 17.94 -37.24 -13.24
N THR A 255 17.92 -38.58 -13.35
CA THR A 255 18.37 -39.48 -12.28
C THR A 255 19.84 -39.22 -11.94
N ASN A 256 20.71 -39.13 -12.95
CA ASN A 256 22.12 -38.82 -12.79
C ASN A 256 22.34 -37.40 -12.23
N PHE A 257 21.49 -36.45 -12.55
CA PHE A 257 21.53 -35.10 -11.96
C PHE A 257 21.18 -35.12 -10.47
N ILE A 258 20.12 -35.82 -10.06
CA ILE A 258 19.73 -35.99 -8.65
C ILE A 258 20.86 -36.68 -7.88
N ASN A 259 21.41 -37.76 -8.42
CA ASN A 259 22.53 -38.50 -7.83
C ASN A 259 23.73 -37.61 -7.54
N ARG A 260 24.22 -36.85 -8.55
CA ARG A 260 25.33 -35.91 -8.35
C ARG A 260 25.01 -34.80 -7.36
N LYS A 261 23.77 -34.28 -7.38
CA LYS A 261 23.36 -33.13 -6.55
C LYS A 261 23.24 -33.48 -5.06
N PHE A 262 22.77 -34.67 -4.74
CA PHE A 262 22.52 -35.10 -3.35
C PHE A 262 23.53 -36.14 -2.84
N GLY A 263 24.52 -36.55 -3.66
CA GLY A 263 25.47 -37.59 -3.33
C GLY A 263 24.83 -38.98 -3.23
N LEU A 264 23.79 -39.26 -4.02
CA LEU A 264 22.99 -40.49 -3.97
C LEU A 264 23.25 -41.40 -5.17
N HIS A 265 22.79 -42.64 -5.09
CA HIS A 265 23.01 -43.68 -6.10
C HIS A 265 21.71 -44.33 -6.61
N PHE A 266 20.68 -43.52 -6.90
CA PHE A 266 19.45 -44.00 -7.52
C PHE A 266 19.71 -44.68 -8.87
N ARG A 267 19.18 -45.90 -9.02
CA ARG A 267 19.10 -46.61 -10.29
C ARG A 267 17.82 -46.20 -11.02
N TYR A 268 17.95 -45.86 -12.29
CA TYR A 268 16.83 -45.54 -13.17
C TYR A 268 16.15 -46.82 -13.69
N TYR A 269 14.83 -46.88 -13.59
CA TYR A 269 14.01 -47.94 -14.19
C TYR A 269 12.94 -47.33 -15.11
N LYS A 270 13.06 -47.60 -16.42
CA LYS A 270 12.16 -47.10 -17.46
C LYS A 270 10.69 -47.36 -17.10
N ASN A 271 9.86 -46.31 -17.19
CA ASN A 271 8.45 -46.27 -16.81
C ASN A 271 8.11 -46.59 -15.33
N LYS A 272 9.10 -46.89 -14.48
CA LYS A 272 8.92 -47.23 -13.05
C LYS A 272 9.46 -46.17 -12.08
N GLY A 273 10.37 -45.30 -12.53
CA GLY A 273 10.96 -44.24 -11.70
C GLY A 273 12.38 -44.54 -11.26
N ILE A 274 12.71 -44.15 -10.02
CA ILE A 274 14.07 -44.26 -9.46
C ILE A 274 14.09 -45.07 -8.17
N TRP A 275 15.10 -45.92 -8.00
CA TRP A 275 15.15 -46.97 -6.97
C TRP A 275 16.53 -47.04 -6.31
N LEU A 276 16.54 -47.30 -5.01
CA LEU A 276 17.69 -47.69 -4.19
C LEU A 276 17.41 -49.11 -3.70
N THR A 277 18.37 -50.01 -3.88
CA THR A 277 18.19 -51.47 -3.65
C THR A 277 19.23 -52.07 -2.71
N ASN A 278 20.00 -51.24 -2.00
CA ASN A 278 20.96 -51.68 -0.99
C ASN A 278 20.85 -50.80 0.26
N LYS A 279 21.28 -51.36 1.41
CA LYS A 279 21.13 -50.75 2.73
C LYS A 279 21.85 -49.40 2.86
N SER A 280 23.04 -49.27 2.27
CA SER A 280 23.88 -48.07 2.41
C SER A 280 23.20 -46.86 1.79
N ASP A 281 22.82 -46.97 0.50
CA ASP A 281 22.23 -45.84 -0.22
C ASP A 281 20.85 -45.49 0.33
N VAL A 282 20.05 -46.49 0.74
CA VAL A 282 18.76 -46.26 1.40
C VAL A 282 18.94 -45.49 2.72
N TYR A 283 19.93 -45.86 3.53
CA TYR A 283 20.19 -45.18 4.80
C TYR A 283 20.76 -43.77 4.59
N GLN A 284 21.61 -43.56 3.58
CA GLN A 284 22.08 -42.23 3.19
C GLN A 284 20.93 -41.33 2.72
N PHE A 285 20.03 -41.86 1.90
CA PHE A 285 18.83 -41.15 1.46
C PHE A 285 17.89 -40.83 2.63
N MET A 286 17.64 -41.78 3.52
CA MET A 286 16.78 -41.56 4.69
C MET A 286 17.40 -40.58 5.70
N GLU A 287 18.72 -40.57 5.88
CA GLU A 287 19.40 -39.55 6.70
C GLU A 287 19.16 -38.14 6.14
N LEU A 288 19.26 -37.98 4.82
CA LEU A 288 18.99 -36.70 4.12
C LEU A 288 17.55 -36.20 4.30
N ILE A 289 16.54 -37.08 4.15
CA ILE A 289 15.12 -36.66 4.10
C ILE A 289 14.35 -36.77 5.42
N SER A 290 14.77 -37.62 6.37
CA SER A 290 13.93 -38.04 7.51
C SER A 290 13.44 -36.89 8.39
N LYS A 291 14.26 -35.86 8.59
CA LYS A 291 13.88 -34.65 9.33
C LYS A 291 12.70 -33.88 8.73
N TYR A 292 12.38 -34.09 7.45
CA TYR A 292 11.30 -33.41 6.74
C TYR A 292 10.04 -34.29 6.54
N VAL A 293 10.08 -35.58 6.89
CA VAL A 293 8.95 -36.50 6.72
C VAL A 293 7.98 -36.36 7.91
N PRO A 294 6.74 -35.87 7.71
CA PRO A 294 5.79 -35.63 8.80
C PRO A 294 5.38 -36.94 9.49
N PRO A 295 4.94 -36.91 10.76
CA PRO A 295 4.61 -38.11 11.53
C PRO A 295 3.66 -39.08 10.81
N CYS A 296 2.62 -38.56 10.16
CA CYS A 296 1.63 -39.32 9.38
C CYS A 296 2.20 -40.05 8.14
N MET A 297 3.46 -39.81 7.77
CA MET A 297 4.17 -40.42 6.65
C MET A 297 5.43 -41.22 7.06
N GLN A 298 5.78 -41.26 8.35
CA GLN A 298 6.98 -41.96 8.84
C GLN A 298 6.94 -43.49 8.65
N TYR A 299 5.79 -44.08 8.32
CA TYR A 299 5.70 -45.47 7.88
C TYR A 299 6.50 -45.74 6.59
N LYS A 300 6.74 -44.71 5.76
CA LYS A 300 7.64 -44.77 4.59
C LYS A 300 9.13 -44.71 4.94
N LEU A 301 9.50 -44.64 6.22
CA LEU A 301 10.89 -44.70 6.68
C LEU A 301 11.19 -46.03 7.38
N ASP A 302 12.45 -46.45 7.31
CA ASP A 302 13.01 -47.46 8.19
C ASP A 302 12.86 -47.01 9.66
N PRO A 303 12.51 -47.92 10.60
CA PRO A 303 12.34 -47.60 12.01
C PRO A 303 13.46 -46.74 12.62
N LYS A 304 14.73 -46.91 12.20
CA LYS A 304 15.90 -46.15 12.68
C LYS A 304 15.81 -44.63 12.42
N PHE A 305 14.99 -44.21 11.46
CA PHE A 305 14.88 -42.82 11.00
C PHE A 305 13.54 -42.15 11.38
N ARG A 306 12.66 -42.87 12.08
CA ARG A 306 11.39 -42.33 12.60
C ARG A 306 11.63 -41.41 13.79
N GLY A 307 10.63 -40.59 14.14
CA GLY A 307 10.72 -39.62 15.24
C GLY A 307 11.58 -38.36 14.95
N ARG A 308 12.34 -38.31 13.86
CA ARG A 308 13.28 -37.20 13.55
C ARG A 308 12.64 -35.93 12.98
N PHE A 309 11.32 -35.88 12.82
CA PHE A 309 10.64 -34.78 12.13
C PHE A 309 10.82 -33.44 12.85
N VAL A 310 11.30 -32.44 12.12
CA VAL A 310 11.36 -31.04 12.53
C VAL A 310 10.54 -30.24 11.53
N ASN A 311 9.50 -29.54 12.00
CA ASN A 311 8.66 -28.71 11.13
C ASN A 311 9.49 -27.52 10.57
N PRO A 312 9.76 -27.45 9.26
CA PRO A 312 10.58 -26.38 8.70
C PRO A 312 9.76 -25.11 8.41
N PHE A 313 8.43 -25.18 8.40
CA PHE A 313 7.57 -24.13 7.87
C PHE A 313 7.35 -22.99 8.88
N THR A 314 7.88 -21.81 8.58
CA THR A 314 7.54 -20.57 9.29
C THR A 314 6.21 -20.00 8.78
N TYR A 315 5.22 -19.81 9.65
CA TYR A 315 3.91 -19.27 9.27
C TYR A 315 3.90 -17.74 9.04
N GLN A 316 5.04 -17.06 9.22
CA GLN A 316 5.20 -15.61 9.07
C GLN A 316 5.53 -15.19 7.63
N GLY A 317 4.59 -15.42 6.71
CA GLY A 317 4.66 -14.86 5.35
C GLY A 317 4.04 -13.45 5.30
N LYS A 318 4.78 -12.49 4.72
CA LYS A 318 4.28 -11.13 4.43
C LYS A 318 2.96 -11.20 3.68
N SER A 319 2.02 -10.34 4.04
CA SER A 319 0.66 -10.42 3.49
C SER A 319 0.59 -9.95 2.03
N ILE A 320 1.60 -9.23 1.57
CA ILE A 320 1.82 -8.75 0.20
C ILE A 320 3.20 -9.17 -0.32
N SER A 321 3.36 -9.24 -1.64
CA SER A 321 4.66 -9.53 -2.29
C SER A 321 5.03 -8.46 -3.33
N PRO A 322 6.32 -8.27 -3.65
CA PRO A 322 6.76 -7.40 -4.74
C PRO A 322 6.48 -8.02 -6.12
N SER A 323 6.07 -7.21 -7.08
CA SER A 323 6.01 -7.58 -8.49
C SER A 323 6.62 -6.49 -9.37
N PRO A 324 7.71 -6.77 -10.11
CA PRO A 324 8.27 -5.78 -11.02
C PRO A 324 7.28 -5.42 -12.13
N VAL A 325 7.16 -4.13 -12.41
CA VAL A 325 6.53 -3.58 -13.62
C VAL A 325 7.29 -4.13 -14.83
N THR A 326 6.57 -4.69 -15.81
CA THR A 326 7.16 -5.26 -17.03
C THR A 326 6.92 -4.38 -18.26
N ARG A 327 5.83 -3.59 -18.27
CA ARG A 327 5.50 -2.68 -19.36
C ARG A 327 4.49 -1.63 -18.88
N ILE A 328 4.67 -0.40 -19.34
CA ILE A 328 3.69 0.69 -19.18
C ILE A 328 3.25 1.09 -20.60
N GLN A 329 1.95 1.30 -20.82
CA GLN A 329 1.41 1.71 -22.11
C GLN A 329 0.41 2.86 -21.94
N HIS A 330 0.64 3.96 -22.66
CA HIS A 330 -0.33 5.04 -22.81
C HIS A 330 -1.49 4.64 -23.74
N VAL A 331 -2.72 4.99 -23.36
CA VAL A 331 -3.94 4.72 -24.12
C VAL A 331 -4.87 5.92 -24.02
N ASN A 332 -4.96 6.69 -25.11
CA ASN A 332 -5.93 7.77 -25.24
C ASN A 332 -7.29 7.18 -25.65
N LYS A 333 -8.20 7.02 -24.70
CA LYS A 333 -9.56 6.50 -24.96
C LYS A 333 -10.61 7.20 -24.11
N LYS A 334 -11.66 7.71 -24.76
CA LYS A 334 -12.87 8.20 -24.10
C LYS A 334 -13.48 7.06 -23.28
N SER A 335 -13.48 7.24 -21.96
CA SER A 335 -14.08 6.31 -21.00
C SER A 335 -14.41 7.04 -19.71
N VAL A 336 -15.37 6.54 -18.94
CA VAL A 336 -15.78 7.13 -17.67
C VAL A 336 -14.76 6.78 -16.59
N MET A 337 -14.35 7.79 -15.84
CA MET A 337 -13.48 7.67 -14.67
C MET A 337 -14.27 7.22 -13.44
N PHE A 338 -13.70 6.30 -12.65
CA PHE A 338 -14.28 5.79 -11.42
C PHE A 338 -13.27 5.80 -10.27
N ASP A 339 -13.73 6.10 -9.06
CA ASP A 339 -12.97 5.89 -7.81
C ASP A 339 -13.95 5.54 -6.67
N ILE A 340 -13.43 5.08 -5.54
CA ILE A 340 -14.17 4.75 -4.31
C ILE A 340 -13.49 5.40 -3.10
N GLU A 341 -14.19 5.60 -1.99
CA GLU A 341 -13.58 5.96 -0.70
C GLU A 341 -13.59 4.74 0.24
N VAL A 342 -12.46 4.44 0.86
CA VAL A 342 -12.28 3.26 1.74
C VAL A 342 -11.88 3.72 3.14
N CYS A 343 -12.53 3.17 4.17
CA CYS A 343 -12.33 3.54 5.58
C CYS A 343 -10.90 3.30 6.09
N LYS A 344 -10.56 3.92 7.23
CA LYS A 344 -9.33 3.75 8.04
C LYS A 344 -8.03 4.08 7.29
N ASN A 345 -7.59 3.22 6.39
CA ASN A 345 -6.25 3.19 5.78
C ASN A 345 -6.24 3.65 4.31
N HIS A 346 -7.39 4.00 3.72
CA HIS A 346 -7.51 4.72 2.44
C HIS A 346 -6.66 4.13 1.30
N ASN A 347 -6.58 2.80 1.25
CA ASN A 347 -5.95 2.04 0.19
C ASN A 347 -6.77 0.76 -0.10
N PHE A 348 -6.63 0.21 -1.29
CA PHE A 348 -7.25 -1.07 -1.66
C PHE A 348 -6.47 -1.76 -2.79
N PHE A 349 -6.78 -3.03 -3.05
CA PHE A 349 -6.20 -3.77 -4.17
C PHE A 349 -7.06 -3.67 -5.44
N ALA A 350 -6.53 -3.02 -6.47
CA ALA A 350 -7.11 -2.85 -7.79
C ALA A 350 -6.32 -3.67 -8.83
N ASN A 351 -6.96 -4.61 -9.53
CA ASN A 351 -6.30 -5.60 -10.38
C ASN A 351 -5.05 -6.24 -9.72
N ARG A 352 -5.17 -6.58 -8.43
CA ARG A 352 -4.12 -7.08 -7.50
C ARG A 352 -3.07 -6.08 -7.03
N VAL A 353 -2.97 -4.89 -7.59
CA VAL A 353 -1.99 -3.85 -7.21
C VAL A 353 -2.53 -3.00 -6.07
N LEU A 354 -1.69 -2.68 -5.08
CA LEU A 354 -2.02 -1.80 -3.97
C LEU A 354 -2.07 -0.32 -4.43
N VAL A 355 -3.24 0.29 -4.31
CA VAL A 355 -3.50 1.67 -4.75
C VAL A 355 -4.11 2.52 -3.64
N SER A 356 -3.99 3.85 -3.74
CA SER A 356 -4.59 4.81 -2.80
C SER A 356 -5.76 5.55 -3.44
N ASN A 357 -6.80 5.78 -2.63
CA ASN A 357 -8.00 6.52 -2.99
C ASN A 357 -7.71 8.02 -3.16
N SER A 358 -8.54 8.74 -3.93
CA SER A 358 -8.58 10.21 -3.88
C SER A 358 -8.92 10.67 -2.47
N ARG A 359 -8.23 11.70 -2.00
CA ARG A 359 -8.81 12.66 -1.04
C ARG A 359 -9.22 13.89 -1.85
N ASP A 360 -9.51 15.04 -1.23
CA ASP A 360 -10.11 16.21 -1.89
C ASP A 360 -9.44 16.49 -3.26
N PRO A 361 -10.21 16.78 -4.34
CA PRO A 361 -9.68 17.17 -5.64
C PRO A 361 -10.08 18.60 -6.11
N ASN A 362 -10.38 19.58 -5.24
CA ASN A 362 -10.46 21.04 -5.57
C ASN A 362 -9.42 22.00 -4.89
N LEU A 363 -8.88 21.69 -3.70
CA LEU A 363 -7.90 22.53 -2.94
C LEU A 363 -6.40 22.56 -3.39
N ILE A 364 -5.62 21.46 -3.33
CA ILE A 364 -4.21 21.31 -3.79
C ILE A 364 -3.88 21.82 -5.22
N LYS A 365 -4.81 21.90 -6.18
CA LYS A 365 -4.61 22.49 -7.51
C LYS A 365 -4.54 23.99 -7.38
N LEU A 366 -5.43 24.60 -6.60
CA LEU A 366 -5.32 26.03 -6.28
C LEU A 366 -3.98 26.32 -5.61
N ILE A 367 -3.59 25.50 -4.63
CA ILE A 367 -2.28 25.60 -3.95
C ILE A 367 -1.10 25.42 -4.94
N ASN A 368 -1.09 24.36 -5.75
CA ASN A 368 0.00 24.07 -6.70
C ASN A 368 0.06 25.05 -7.88
N GLU A 369 -1.08 25.62 -8.30
CA GLU A 369 -1.17 26.67 -9.33
C GLU A 369 -0.88 28.07 -8.74
N LYS A 370 -0.53 28.17 -7.44
CA LYS A 370 -0.38 29.42 -6.69
C LYS A 370 -1.58 30.37 -6.81
N LYS A 371 -2.78 29.82 -6.99
CA LYS A 371 -4.03 30.58 -7.06
C LYS A 371 -4.45 31.04 -5.68
N ASP A 372 -4.91 32.29 -5.62
CA ASP A 372 -5.37 32.89 -4.39
C ASP A 372 -6.75 32.34 -3.98
N ILE A 373 -6.74 31.39 -3.06
CA ILE A 373 -7.95 30.71 -2.57
C ILE A 373 -8.99 31.69 -1.99
N HIS A 374 -8.55 32.83 -1.46
CA HIS A 374 -9.44 33.83 -0.86
C HIS A 374 -10.09 34.68 -1.93
N ARG A 375 -9.34 35.10 -2.96
CA ARG A 375 -9.83 35.81 -4.14
C ARG A 375 -10.78 34.93 -4.97
N MET A 376 -10.52 33.62 -5.06
CA MET A 376 -11.45 32.66 -5.67
C MET A 376 -12.75 32.49 -4.85
N LEU A 377 -12.66 32.32 -3.52
CA LEU A 377 -13.86 32.24 -2.66
C LEU A 377 -14.66 33.55 -2.69
N ALA A 378 -13.99 34.70 -2.75
CA ALA A 378 -14.64 35.99 -2.95
C ALA A 378 -15.32 36.08 -4.33
N SER A 379 -14.63 35.71 -5.41
CA SER A 379 -15.19 35.65 -6.78
C SER A 379 -16.49 34.86 -6.83
N LEU A 380 -16.49 33.65 -6.27
CA LEU A 380 -17.66 32.79 -6.18
C LEU A 380 -18.77 33.35 -5.25
N ALA A 381 -18.42 34.06 -4.17
CA ALA A 381 -19.39 34.61 -3.23
C ALA A 381 -20.03 35.93 -3.70
N TYR A 382 -19.28 36.79 -4.39
CA TYR A 382 -19.75 38.07 -4.93
C TYR A 382 -20.23 37.95 -6.39
N GLY A 383 -19.95 36.85 -7.08
CA GLY A 383 -20.36 36.62 -8.47
C GLY A 383 -19.56 37.42 -9.50
N LYS A 384 -18.28 37.70 -9.21
CA LYS A 384 -17.35 38.51 -10.01
C LYS A 384 -16.20 37.66 -10.54
N GLU A 385 -15.53 38.07 -11.61
CA GLU A 385 -14.28 37.41 -12.02
C GLU A 385 -13.15 37.61 -10.99
N GLU A 386 -12.19 36.67 -10.90
CA GLU A 386 -11.09 36.75 -9.92
C GLU A 386 -10.29 38.07 -10.03
N SER A 387 -10.21 38.67 -11.23
CA SER A 387 -9.56 39.96 -11.50
C SER A 387 -10.36 41.18 -11.02
N GLU A 388 -11.67 41.05 -10.83
CA GLU A 388 -12.58 42.16 -10.45
C GLU A 388 -12.83 42.25 -8.94
N ILE A 389 -12.31 41.28 -8.18
CA ILE A 389 -12.37 41.29 -6.73
C ILE A 389 -11.49 42.41 -6.15
N SER A 390 -12.05 43.21 -5.26
CA SER A 390 -11.29 44.20 -4.48
C SER A 390 -10.46 43.53 -3.38
N ASP A 391 -9.40 44.21 -2.94
CA ASP A 391 -8.59 43.69 -1.83
C ASP A 391 -9.34 43.67 -0.50
N ASN A 392 -10.39 44.48 -0.36
CA ASN A 392 -11.33 44.40 0.77
C ASN A 392 -12.14 43.10 0.72
N GLU A 393 -12.78 42.77 -0.41
CA GLU A 393 -13.53 41.51 -0.60
C GLU A 393 -12.63 40.26 -0.41
N ARG A 394 -11.39 40.32 -0.93
CA ARG A 394 -10.37 39.31 -0.67
C ARG A 394 -10.04 39.18 0.82
N THR A 395 -9.90 40.30 1.53
CA THR A 395 -9.59 40.33 2.97
C THR A 395 -10.73 39.79 3.80
N ILE A 396 -11.98 40.08 3.43
CA ILE A 396 -13.19 39.49 4.03
C ILE A 396 -13.19 37.97 3.84
N ALA A 397 -13.01 37.47 2.61
CA ALA A 397 -12.96 36.04 2.33
C ALA A 397 -11.79 35.33 3.05
N LYS A 398 -10.60 35.95 3.11
CA LYS A 398 -9.44 35.47 3.89
C LYS A 398 -9.80 35.28 5.36
N THR A 399 -10.38 36.32 5.93
CA THR A 399 -10.77 36.41 7.35
C THR A 399 -11.80 35.36 7.72
N ILE A 400 -12.84 35.18 6.89
CA ILE A 400 -13.86 34.13 7.08
C ILE A 400 -13.25 32.73 6.96
N THR A 401 -12.35 32.51 5.99
CA THR A 401 -11.65 31.24 5.78
C THR A 401 -10.87 30.83 7.03
N PHE A 402 -10.07 31.74 7.60
CA PHE A 402 -9.38 31.51 8.87
C PHE A 402 -10.35 31.27 10.03
N GLY A 403 -11.43 32.05 10.13
CA GLY A 403 -12.48 31.85 11.13
C GLY A 403 -13.09 30.43 11.08
N ILE A 404 -13.25 29.86 9.88
CA ILE A 404 -13.72 28.48 9.69
C ILE A 404 -12.67 27.46 10.16
N MET A 405 -11.39 27.63 9.79
CA MET A 405 -10.30 26.75 10.26
C MET A 405 -10.17 26.75 11.79
N TYR A 406 -10.40 27.90 12.43
CA TYR A 406 -10.46 28.03 13.89
C TYR A 406 -11.78 27.56 14.53
N GLY A 407 -12.68 26.95 13.75
CA GLY A 407 -13.93 26.36 14.22
C GLY A 407 -14.99 27.37 14.67
N ARG A 408 -14.85 28.67 14.38
CA ARG A 408 -15.85 29.70 14.71
C ARG A 408 -17.13 29.49 13.89
N GLY A 409 -18.25 30.04 14.37
CA GLY A 409 -19.54 30.09 13.66
C GLY A 409 -19.70 31.39 12.86
N ALA A 410 -20.62 31.46 11.90
CA ALA A 410 -20.82 32.66 11.07
C ALA A 410 -21.10 33.93 11.89
N LYS A 411 -21.94 33.83 12.94
CA LYS A 411 -22.21 34.94 13.87
C LYS A 411 -20.94 35.49 14.54
N SER A 412 -20.10 34.61 15.11
CA SER A 412 -18.83 35.00 15.74
C SER A 412 -17.79 35.55 14.74
N ILE A 413 -17.86 35.13 13.47
CA ILE A 413 -17.02 35.70 12.40
C ILE A 413 -17.53 37.10 12.02
N ALA A 414 -18.84 37.28 11.89
CA ALA A 414 -19.46 38.58 11.62
C ALA A 414 -19.15 39.62 12.70
N GLU A 415 -19.39 39.28 13.97
CA GLU A 415 -19.17 40.14 15.13
C GLU A 415 -17.70 40.58 15.27
N GLN A 416 -16.75 39.66 15.06
CA GLN A 416 -15.32 39.96 15.24
C GLN A 416 -14.73 40.82 14.12
N PHE A 417 -15.30 40.76 12.92
CA PHE A 417 -14.69 41.33 11.71
C PHE A 417 -15.55 42.38 11.01
N GLY A 418 -16.65 42.82 11.63
CA GLY A 418 -17.45 43.96 11.16
C GLY A 418 -18.23 43.72 9.86
N ILE A 419 -18.54 42.46 9.54
CA ILE A 419 -19.27 42.06 8.32
C ILE A 419 -20.68 41.56 8.65
N SER A 420 -21.55 41.45 7.65
CA SER A 420 -22.90 40.92 7.87
C SER A 420 -22.89 39.41 8.16
N ILE A 421 -23.85 38.94 8.98
CA ILE A 421 -24.00 37.51 9.30
C ILE A 421 -24.32 36.70 8.03
N GLU A 422 -25.12 37.28 7.11
CA GLU A 422 -25.51 36.64 5.86
C GLU A 422 -24.31 36.41 4.93
N GLU A 423 -23.44 37.42 4.78
CA GLU A 423 -22.19 37.34 4.01
C GLU A 423 -21.20 36.34 4.61
N ALA A 424 -21.01 36.39 5.93
CA ALA A 424 -20.20 35.41 6.66
C ALA A 424 -20.73 33.98 6.47
N GLN A 425 -22.06 33.79 6.45
CA GLN A 425 -22.69 32.49 6.24
C GLN A 425 -22.62 32.05 4.76
N LYS A 426 -22.72 32.96 3.80
CA LYS A 426 -22.61 32.67 2.35
C LYS A 426 -21.22 32.14 2.00
N ILE A 427 -20.17 32.86 2.39
CA ILE A 427 -18.77 32.44 2.16
C ILE A 427 -18.45 31.15 2.94
N ARG A 428 -19.03 30.96 4.12
CA ARG A 428 -18.91 29.71 4.90
C ARG A 428 -19.55 28.50 4.23
N ASN A 429 -20.77 28.64 3.70
CA ASN A 429 -21.44 27.56 2.96
C ASN A 429 -20.61 27.18 1.74
N LEU A 430 -20.22 28.19 0.95
CA LEU A 430 -19.38 28.04 -0.22
C LEU A 430 -18.04 27.33 0.10
N PHE A 431 -17.39 27.69 1.22
CA PHE A 431 -16.17 27.00 1.67
C PHE A 431 -16.42 25.50 1.92
N PHE A 432 -17.50 25.14 2.62
CA PHE A 432 -17.81 23.73 2.90
C PHE A 432 -18.29 22.95 1.67
N GLU A 433 -18.92 23.61 0.70
CA GLU A 433 -19.30 23.04 -0.60
C GLU A 433 -18.08 22.84 -1.51
N THR A 434 -17.14 23.78 -1.49
CA THR A 434 -15.91 23.75 -2.30
C THR A 434 -14.89 22.76 -1.75
N PHE A 435 -14.82 22.60 -0.41
CA PHE A 435 -13.85 21.77 0.30
C PHE A 435 -14.53 20.74 1.25
N PRO A 436 -15.31 19.79 0.71
CA PRO A 436 -16.11 18.86 1.53
C PRO A 436 -15.25 17.93 2.41
N GLU A 437 -13.99 17.66 2.04
CA GLU A 437 -13.10 16.86 2.88
C GLU A 437 -12.55 17.65 4.09
N ALA A 438 -12.43 18.98 3.97
CA ALA A 438 -12.13 19.84 5.12
C ALA A 438 -13.24 19.67 6.18
N THR A 439 -14.49 19.79 5.75
CA THR A 439 -15.68 19.58 6.58
C THR A 439 -15.68 18.20 7.26
N LYS A 440 -15.41 17.12 6.50
CA LYS A 440 -15.28 15.75 7.04
C LYS A 440 -14.14 15.63 8.06
N TRP A 441 -13.00 16.28 7.83
CA TRP A 441 -11.87 16.24 8.77
C TRP A 441 -12.19 16.98 10.06
N MET A 442 -12.75 18.21 9.99
CA MET A 442 -13.16 18.99 11.15
C MET A 442 -14.17 18.22 12.02
N GLN A 443 -15.09 17.49 11.40
CA GLN A 443 -16.06 16.64 12.09
C GLN A 443 -15.37 15.44 12.77
N LYS A 444 -14.48 14.74 12.07
CA LYS A 444 -13.69 13.62 12.64
C LYS A 444 -12.79 14.08 13.80
N ALA A 445 -12.22 15.28 13.74
CA ALA A 445 -11.41 15.84 14.83
C ALA A 445 -12.24 16.05 16.10
N LYS A 446 -13.46 16.59 15.96
CA LYS A 446 -14.44 16.73 17.05
C LYS A 446 -14.86 15.38 17.63
N GLU A 447 -15.18 14.41 16.79
CA GLU A 447 -15.54 13.05 17.20
C GLU A 447 -14.39 12.34 17.93
N PHE A 448 -13.16 12.49 17.45
CA PHE A 448 -11.96 11.97 18.09
C PHE A 448 -11.76 12.61 19.48
N ALA A 449 -11.89 13.93 19.59
CA ALA A 449 -11.77 14.64 20.86
C ALA A 449 -12.84 14.19 21.87
N LYS A 450 -14.13 14.10 21.47
CA LYS A 450 -15.20 13.55 22.31
C LYS A 450 -14.90 12.13 22.78
N LYS A 451 -14.33 11.29 21.91
CA LYS A 451 -14.07 9.88 22.22
C LYS A 451 -12.86 9.67 23.13
N TYR A 452 -11.82 10.48 23.00
CA TYR A 452 -10.51 10.22 23.61
C TYR A 452 -10.01 11.30 24.58
N GLY A 453 -10.64 12.47 24.67
CA GLY A 453 -10.25 13.54 25.60
C GLY A 453 -9.00 14.32 25.19
N PHE A 454 -8.48 14.12 23.98
CA PHE A 454 -7.31 14.80 23.44
C PHE A 454 -7.35 14.85 21.91
N VAL A 455 -6.46 15.65 21.32
CA VAL A 455 -6.15 15.63 19.88
C VAL A 455 -4.65 15.45 19.65
N LYS A 456 -4.22 15.23 18.40
CA LYS A 456 -2.80 15.05 18.04
C LYS A 456 -2.38 16.01 16.92
N THR A 457 -1.13 16.47 16.96
CA THR A 457 -0.46 17.13 15.82
C THR A 457 0.04 16.10 14.81
N LEU A 458 0.53 16.57 13.66
CA LEU A 458 1.16 15.71 12.64
C LEU A 458 2.42 14.99 13.17
N THR A 459 3.16 15.59 14.10
CA THR A 459 4.34 14.96 14.75
C THR A 459 3.96 13.93 15.81
N GLY A 460 2.67 13.84 16.16
CA GLY A 460 2.15 12.92 17.18
C GLY A 460 2.01 13.52 18.57
N ARG A 461 2.40 14.79 18.79
CA ARG A 461 2.21 15.50 20.07
C ARG A 461 0.73 15.50 20.46
N LYS A 462 0.41 14.93 21.64
CA LYS A 462 -0.95 14.92 22.19
C LYS A 462 -1.26 16.24 22.89
N ILE A 463 -2.47 16.74 22.71
CA ILE A 463 -2.97 17.98 23.34
C ILE A 463 -4.26 17.62 24.08
N PRO A 464 -4.27 17.62 25.42
CA PRO A 464 -5.44 17.23 26.21
C PRO A 464 -6.54 18.28 26.10
N LEU A 465 -7.79 17.82 26.05
CA LEU A 465 -9.00 18.62 25.99
C LEU A 465 -10.02 18.09 27.02
N PRO A 466 -9.70 18.10 28.33
CA PRO A 466 -10.53 17.45 29.36
C PRO A 466 -11.95 18.03 29.42
N LYS A 467 -12.12 19.32 29.07
CA LYS A 467 -13.40 20.02 29.01
C LYS A 467 -14.38 19.51 27.94
N VAL A 468 -13.99 18.58 27.04
CA VAL A 468 -14.97 17.85 26.19
C VAL A 468 -15.92 16.95 27.00
N TYR A 469 -15.58 16.67 28.26
CA TYR A 469 -16.40 15.90 29.21
C TYR A 469 -17.06 16.78 30.28
N SER A 470 -17.03 18.11 30.12
CA SER A 470 -17.72 19.02 31.06
C SER A 470 -19.23 18.82 31.01
N LYS A 471 -19.91 19.18 32.10
CA LYS A 471 -21.37 19.30 32.15
C LYS A 471 -21.86 20.63 31.56
N ASP A 472 -20.95 21.59 31.39
CA ASP A 472 -21.21 22.88 30.77
C ASP A 472 -21.13 22.74 29.23
N GLU A 473 -22.23 23.04 28.55
CA GLU A 473 -22.32 22.93 27.10
C GLU A 473 -21.45 23.96 26.36
N GLU A 474 -21.19 25.14 26.96
CA GLU A 474 -20.30 26.15 26.39
C GLU A 474 -18.84 25.71 26.47
N GLU A 475 -18.43 25.10 27.58
CA GLU A 475 -17.09 24.52 27.73
C GLU A 475 -16.86 23.35 26.76
N VAL A 476 -17.86 22.48 26.58
CA VAL A 476 -17.82 21.41 25.58
C VAL A 476 -17.74 22.02 24.18
N ALA A 477 -18.59 22.99 23.84
CA ALA A 477 -18.58 23.64 22.53
C ALA A 477 -17.24 24.33 22.24
N TYR A 478 -16.66 25.05 23.21
CA TYR A 478 -15.32 25.64 23.13
C TYR A 478 -14.24 24.58 22.91
N SER A 479 -14.29 23.47 23.65
CA SER A 479 -13.34 22.36 23.51
C SER A 479 -13.42 21.69 22.14
N LEU A 480 -14.61 21.62 21.55
CA LEU A 480 -14.80 21.12 20.18
C LEU A 480 -14.28 22.10 19.12
N ARG A 481 -14.30 23.42 19.36
CA ARG A 481 -13.58 24.39 18.51
C ARG A 481 -12.06 24.18 18.63
N CYS A 482 -11.56 24.04 19.85
CA CYS A 482 -10.14 23.75 20.12
C CYS A 482 -9.69 22.43 19.48
N SER A 483 -10.54 21.40 19.44
CA SER A 483 -10.21 20.13 18.79
C SER A 483 -9.94 20.24 17.28
N VAL A 484 -10.48 21.26 16.63
CA VAL A 484 -10.21 21.56 15.22
C VAL A 484 -8.99 22.46 15.09
N ASN A 485 -8.89 23.54 15.87
CA ASN A 485 -7.77 24.49 15.80
C ASN A 485 -6.43 23.89 16.25
N TYR A 486 -6.39 23.25 17.41
CA TYR A 486 -5.14 22.88 18.07
C TYR A 486 -4.24 21.94 17.23
N PRO A 487 -4.74 20.92 16.51
CA PRO A 487 -3.92 20.15 15.57
C PRO A 487 -3.19 21.00 14.53
N ILE A 488 -3.86 22.03 13.99
CA ILE A 488 -3.34 22.95 12.97
C ILE A 488 -2.22 23.79 13.59
N GLN A 489 -2.60 24.65 14.54
CA GLN A 489 -1.72 25.64 15.16
C GLN A 489 -0.53 24.99 15.88
N SER A 490 -0.72 23.80 16.45
CA SER A 490 0.36 23.07 17.10
C SER A 490 1.25 22.30 16.12
N THR A 491 0.73 21.84 14.96
CA THR A 491 1.59 21.31 13.89
C THR A 491 2.46 22.42 13.30
N VAL A 492 1.92 23.63 13.12
CA VAL A 492 2.68 24.83 12.76
C VAL A 492 3.82 25.08 13.75
N ALA A 493 3.50 25.14 15.05
CA ALA A 493 4.51 25.34 16.08
C ALA A 493 5.56 24.21 16.11
N ASP A 494 5.15 22.95 15.91
CA ASP A 494 6.08 21.81 15.82
C ASP A 494 7.04 21.96 14.62
N MET A 495 6.55 22.43 13.47
CA MET A 495 7.34 22.68 12.26
C MET A 495 8.35 23.81 12.46
N THR A 496 7.92 24.96 12.99
CA THR A 496 8.81 26.11 13.25
C THR A 496 9.88 25.77 14.28
N ASN A 497 9.52 25.04 15.35
CA ASN A 497 10.48 24.59 16.37
C ASN A 497 11.48 23.57 15.81
N LEU A 498 11.03 22.62 14.98
CA LEU A 498 11.91 21.67 14.31
C LEU A 498 12.86 22.39 13.33
N ALA A 499 12.37 23.38 12.60
CA ALA A 499 13.19 24.21 11.70
C ALA A 499 14.28 24.95 12.49
N GLY A 500 13.89 25.66 13.57
CA GLY A 500 14.83 26.38 14.45
C GLY A 500 15.92 25.46 15.03
N ALA A 501 15.55 24.26 15.48
CA ALA A 501 16.51 23.27 15.98
C ALA A 501 17.49 22.78 14.89
N LEU A 502 17.03 22.55 13.67
CA LEU A 502 17.87 22.16 12.53
C LEU A 502 18.81 23.30 12.09
N ILE A 503 18.31 24.53 12.04
CA ILE A 503 19.09 25.74 11.71
C ILE A 503 20.21 25.93 12.73
N TYR A 504 19.88 25.90 14.02
CA TYR A 504 20.86 25.99 15.12
C TYR A 504 21.94 24.90 15.03
N HIS A 505 21.55 23.66 14.70
CA HIS A 505 22.50 22.56 14.56
C HIS A 505 23.43 22.74 13.34
N GLU A 506 22.91 23.16 12.19
CA GLU A 506 23.73 23.41 10.99
C GLU A 506 24.66 24.61 11.17
N PHE A 507 24.22 25.70 11.82
CA PHE A 507 25.09 26.84 12.14
C PHE A 507 26.28 26.41 13.00
N LYS A 508 26.04 25.64 14.07
CA LYS A 508 27.11 25.09 14.92
C LYS A 508 28.03 24.13 14.16
N LYS A 509 27.47 23.21 13.38
CA LYS A 509 28.21 22.21 12.60
C LYS A 509 29.12 22.85 11.55
N GLN A 510 28.66 23.92 10.90
CA GLN A 510 29.42 24.66 9.88
C GLN A 510 30.25 25.82 10.46
N LYS A 511 30.19 26.07 11.77
CA LYS A 511 30.84 27.19 12.47
C LYS A 511 30.52 28.55 11.82
N LEU A 512 29.25 28.78 11.48
CA LEU A 512 28.80 30.06 10.93
C LEU A 512 28.66 31.10 12.03
N ASP A 513 29.02 32.34 11.72
CA ASP A 513 28.79 33.51 12.58
C ASP A 513 27.34 34.00 12.43
N ALA A 514 26.41 33.14 12.88
CA ALA A 514 24.97 33.30 12.73
C ALA A 514 24.23 32.75 13.96
N TYR A 515 23.25 33.50 14.43
CA TYR A 515 22.51 33.26 15.67
C TYR A 515 21.01 33.32 15.41
N LEU A 516 20.29 32.27 15.82
CA LEU A 516 18.84 32.28 15.86
C LEU A 516 18.39 33.06 17.11
N LEU A 517 17.92 34.30 16.93
CA LEU A 517 17.58 35.21 18.02
C LEU A 517 16.18 34.97 18.56
N LEU A 518 15.17 34.99 17.70
CA LEU A 518 13.75 34.94 18.09
C LEU A 518 12.96 33.94 17.26
N ASN A 519 11.91 33.40 17.88
CA ASN A 519 10.88 32.60 17.24
C ASN A 519 9.52 33.25 17.52
N ILE A 520 8.95 33.90 16.51
CA ILE A 520 7.73 34.70 16.58
C ILE A 520 6.68 34.01 15.70
N HIS A 521 5.85 33.15 16.32
CA HIS A 521 4.82 32.34 15.65
C HIS A 521 5.34 31.41 14.54
N ASP A 522 5.23 31.82 13.28
CA ASP A 522 5.73 31.12 12.09
C ASP A 522 7.02 31.75 11.53
N ALA A 523 7.56 32.76 12.24
CA ALA A 523 8.76 33.50 11.86
C ALA A 523 9.97 33.21 12.75
N LEU A 524 11.09 32.88 12.10
CA LEU A 524 12.41 32.87 12.71
C LEU A 524 13.15 34.18 12.39
N VAL A 525 13.75 34.78 13.41
CA VAL A 525 14.64 35.96 13.31
C VAL A 525 16.07 35.49 13.52
N ILE A 526 16.94 35.79 12.56
CA ILE A 526 18.33 35.34 12.54
C ILE A 526 19.23 36.56 12.35
N GLU A 527 20.22 36.70 13.23
CA GLU A 527 21.32 37.64 13.11
C GLU A 527 22.53 36.91 12.53
N CYS A 528 23.28 37.54 11.64
CA CYS A 528 24.51 36.97 11.09
C CYS A 528 25.41 38.07 10.51
N HIS A 529 26.71 37.78 10.39
CA HIS A 529 27.66 38.70 9.78
C HIS A 529 27.30 38.96 8.30
N GLU A 530 27.36 40.23 7.87
CA GLU A 530 26.95 40.66 6.52
C GLU A 530 27.56 39.83 5.37
N PHE A 531 28.83 39.41 5.48
CA PHE A 531 29.52 38.61 4.47
C PHE A 531 29.01 37.16 4.32
N ILE A 532 28.16 36.66 5.22
CA ILE A 532 27.60 35.29 5.14
C ILE A 532 26.08 35.25 4.96
N VAL A 533 25.44 36.41 4.79
CA VAL A 533 23.97 36.54 4.70
C VAL A 533 23.35 35.63 3.63
N ASP A 534 23.93 35.59 2.42
CA ASP A 534 23.39 34.75 1.33
C ASP A 534 23.50 33.26 1.64
N LYS A 535 24.64 32.82 2.22
CA LYS A 535 24.83 31.43 2.65
C LYS A 535 23.85 31.03 3.75
N VAL A 536 23.61 31.94 4.71
CA VAL A 536 22.63 31.75 5.79
C VAL A 536 21.22 31.67 5.20
N LYS A 537 20.85 32.58 4.30
CA LYS A 537 19.58 32.59 3.58
C LYS A 537 19.31 31.28 2.84
N GLU A 538 20.24 30.82 2.01
CA GLU A 538 20.10 29.57 1.25
C GLU A 538 19.89 28.36 2.17
N LEU A 539 20.72 28.24 3.21
CA LEU A 539 20.65 27.15 4.19
C LEU A 539 19.31 27.14 4.94
N VAL A 540 18.82 28.31 5.36
CA VAL A 540 17.54 28.41 6.09
C VAL A 540 16.36 28.14 5.16
N ILE A 541 16.40 28.60 3.90
CA ILE A 541 15.39 28.24 2.88
C ILE A 541 15.38 26.72 2.65
N ASP A 542 16.53 26.08 2.47
CA ASP A 542 16.61 24.61 2.28
C ASP A 542 16.02 23.85 3.47
N ILE A 543 16.37 24.26 4.70
CA ILE A 543 15.83 23.64 5.92
C ILE A 543 14.31 23.81 5.98
N MET A 544 13.81 25.05 5.90
CA MET A 544 12.38 25.36 6.08
C MET A 544 11.51 24.85 4.92
N LYS A 545 12.03 24.78 3.69
CA LYS A 545 11.30 24.24 2.53
C LYS A 545 11.48 22.74 2.35
N ASN A 546 12.71 22.28 2.15
CA ASN A 546 12.99 20.92 1.67
C ASN A 546 13.10 19.93 2.83
N ARG A 547 13.95 20.21 3.83
CA ARG A 547 14.24 19.24 4.90
C ARG A 547 13.04 19.01 5.81
N ILE A 548 12.32 20.07 6.20
CA ILE A 548 11.07 19.94 6.97
C ILE A 548 10.02 19.14 6.20
N LYS A 549 9.88 19.39 4.89
CA LYS A 549 9.00 18.62 3.99
C LYS A 549 9.39 17.15 3.94
N GLU A 550 10.68 16.83 3.86
CA GLU A 550 11.17 15.45 3.84
C GLU A 550 10.94 14.73 5.18
N ILE A 551 11.39 15.32 6.29
CA ILE A 551 11.30 14.74 7.64
C ILE A 551 9.85 14.45 8.03
N LEU A 552 8.95 15.41 7.80
CA LEU A 552 7.53 15.28 8.10
C LEU A 552 6.70 14.66 6.96
N LYS A 553 7.35 14.30 5.85
CA LYS A 553 6.76 13.68 4.65
C LYS A 553 5.56 14.47 4.11
N LEU A 554 5.70 15.80 4.08
CA LEU A 554 4.68 16.73 3.62
C LEU A 554 4.46 16.57 2.11
N ARG A 555 3.21 16.74 1.69
CA ARG A 555 2.76 16.52 0.30
C ARG A 555 2.52 17.81 -0.49
N VAL A 556 2.73 18.95 0.14
CA VAL A 556 2.75 20.28 -0.46
C VAL A 556 4.17 20.83 -0.40
N ASP A 557 4.49 21.77 -1.28
CA ASP A 557 5.66 22.62 -1.10
C ASP A 557 5.38 23.65 0.00
N LEU A 558 6.41 23.99 0.77
CA LEU A 558 6.33 25.09 1.73
C LEU A 558 6.91 26.33 1.04
N ASP A 559 6.16 27.44 1.04
CA ASP A 559 6.75 28.74 0.68
C ASP A 559 7.28 29.44 1.94
N VAL A 560 8.35 30.22 1.75
CA VAL A 560 9.13 30.85 2.82
C VAL A 560 9.64 32.17 2.27
N ASP A 561 9.07 33.27 2.76
CA ASP A 561 9.52 34.62 2.43
C ASP A 561 10.73 35.04 3.28
N VAL A 562 11.69 35.76 2.70
CA VAL A 562 12.94 36.17 3.37
C VAL A 562 13.20 37.66 3.17
N LYS A 563 13.06 38.42 4.26
CA LYS A 563 13.46 39.81 4.37
C LYS A 563 14.82 39.89 5.07
N ILE A 564 15.67 40.82 4.62
CA ILE A 564 17.00 41.12 5.16
C ILE A 564 17.03 42.62 5.45
N GLY A 565 17.55 43.02 6.61
CA GLY A 565 17.67 44.42 7.01
C GLY A 565 18.71 44.58 8.11
N LYS A 566 19.12 45.83 8.37
CA LYS A 566 19.98 46.18 9.51
C LYS A 566 19.21 46.35 10.82
N THR A 567 17.88 46.48 10.72
CA THR A 567 16.92 46.64 11.80
C THR A 567 15.78 45.64 11.62
N LEU A 568 15.15 45.23 12.73
CA LEU A 568 13.96 44.39 12.71
C LEU A 568 12.72 45.28 12.78
N ASP A 569 12.22 45.70 11.62
CA ASP A 569 10.91 46.34 11.51
C ASP A 569 9.81 45.27 11.50
N LEU A 570 8.83 45.41 12.39
CA LEU A 570 7.75 44.45 12.65
C LEU A 570 6.38 44.92 12.13
N GLU A 571 6.36 45.84 11.16
CA GLU A 571 5.14 46.32 10.47
C GLU A 571 4.54 45.27 9.52
#